data_AF-A0A2T1HPW2-F1
#
_entry.id   AF-A0A2T1HPW2-F1
#
_cell.length_a   1.000
_cell.length_b   1.000
_cell.length_c   1.000
_cell.angle_alpha   90.00
_cell.angle_beta   90.00
_cell.angle_gamma   90.00
#
_symmetry.space_group_name_H-M   'P 1'
#
loop_
_entity.id
_entity.type
_entity.pdbx_description
1 polymer ?
#
loop_
_entity_poly.entity_id
_entity_poly.type
_entity_poly.pdbx_seq_one_letter_code
_entity_poly.pdbx_strand_id
1 'polypeptide(L)'
;MSARTGWATLAALLLATPASALDEPMVWRDDTGCAYLLTPQGGIAPRLRRDGAPDCPDSAARLSLGSPIISDQAMRDMQRGLEALRRDLDKLGDRLRR
;
A
#
# COMPACT_ATOMS: atom_id res chain seq x y z
N MET A 1 45.46 16.71 17.32
CA MET A 1 44.37 16.90 16.32
C MET A 1 43.43 15.70 16.39
N SER A 2 42.36 15.74 17.19
CA SER A 2 41.38 14.64 17.25
C SER A 2 39.97 15.15 17.57
N ALA A 3 39.63 16.33 17.06
CA ALA A 3 38.31 16.95 17.27
C ALA A 3 37.34 16.70 16.10
N ARG A 4 37.80 16.14 14.98
CA ARG A 4 36.98 15.93 13.77
C ARG A 4 36.20 14.61 13.79
N THR A 5 36.64 13.62 14.54
CA THR A 5 36.05 12.27 14.54
C THR A 5 34.76 12.18 15.37
N GLY A 6 34.56 13.09 16.34
CA GLY A 6 33.37 13.08 17.20
C GLY A 6 32.10 13.67 16.56
N TRP A 7 32.25 14.54 15.56
CA TRP A 7 31.10 15.12 14.86
C TRP A 7 30.50 14.19 13.80
N ALA A 8 31.33 13.33 13.19
CA ALA A 8 30.86 12.35 12.21
C ALA A 8 29.92 11.30 12.83
N THR A 9 30.19 10.87 14.07
CA THR A 9 29.33 9.95 14.82
C THR A 9 28.01 10.62 15.25
N LEU A 10 28.04 11.88 15.67
CA LEU A 10 26.82 12.64 16.00
C LEU A 10 25.93 12.89 14.78
N ALA A 11 26.51 13.19 13.62
CA ALA A 11 25.77 13.35 12.37
C ALA A 11 25.13 12.03 11.89
N ALA A 12 25.81 10.90 12.08
CA ALA A 12 25.27 9.58 11.76
C ALA A 12 24.09 9.19 12.66
N LEU A 13 24.09 9.59 13.95
CA LEU A 13 22.95 9.37 14.85
C LEU A 13 21.73 10.22 14.49
N LEU A 14 21.92 11.44 13.98
CA LEU A 14 20.81 12.30 13.52
C LEU A 14 20.15 11.78 12.23
N LEU A 15 20.89 11.06 11.40
CA LEU A 15 20.37 10.35 10.22
C LEU A 15 19.75 8.99 10.58
N ALA A 16 20.03 8.48 11.77
CA ALA A 16 19.48 7.24 12.33
C ALA A 16 18.22 7.50 13.16
N THR A 17 17.42 8.53 12.83
CA THR A 17 15.99 8.45 13.13
C THR A 17 15.52 7.13 12.54
N PRO A 18 15.06 6.17 13.37
CA PRO A 18 14.46 5.00 12.80
C PRO A 18 13.35 5.55 11.93
N ALA A 19 13.24 5.02 10.71
CA ALA A 19 11.97 5.03 10.05
C ALA A 19 11.01 4.37 11.04
N SER A 20 10.40 5.16 11.92
CA SER A 20 9.19 4.83 12.65
C SER A 20 8.13 4.77 11.57
N ALA A 21 8.25 3.73 10.74
CA ALA A 21 7.34 3.33 9.72
C ALA A 21 6.12 2.84 10.49
N LEU A 22 5.28 3.81 10.86
CA LEU A 22 3.92 3.64 11.34
C LEU A 22 3.72 2.42 12.24
N ASP A 23 3.88 2.57 13.55
CA ASP A 23 3.60 1.47 14.51
C ASP A 23 2.12 1.01 14.43
N GLU A 24 1.23 1.94 14.05
CA GLU A 24 -0.20 1.70 13.83
C GLU A 24 -0.64 2.25 12.47
N PRO A 25 -1.71 1.69 11.87
CA PRO A 25 -2.26 2.22 10.62
C PRO A 25 -2.68 3.68 10.80
N MET A 26 -2.04 4.61 10.09
CA MET A 26 -2.41 6.03 10.15
C MET A 26 -3.40 6.40 9.06
N VAL A 27 -4.15 7.46 9.35
CA VAL A 27 -5.01 8.12 8.37
C VAL A 27 -4.20 9.18 7.65
N TRP A 28 -4.11 9.08 6.33
CA TRP A 28 -3.51 10.09 5.46
C TRP A 28 -4.54 10.62 4.48
N ARG A 29 -4.38 11.90 4.08
CA ARG A 29 -5.24 12.54 3.09
C ARG A 29 -4.41 12.92 1.87
N ASP A 30 -4.96 12.63 0.69
CA ASP A 30 -4.40 13.13 -0.56
C ASP A 30 -4.78 14.60 -0.80
N ASP A 31 -4.24 15.18 -1.87
CA ASP A 31 -4.51 16.57 -2.27
C ASP A 31 -5.98 16.81 -2.64
N THR A 32 -6.74 15.74 -2.95
CA THR A 32 -8.18 15.81 -3.19
C THR A 32 -9.01 15.76 -1.89
N GLY A 33 -8.34 15.57 -0.75
CA GLY A 33 -8.95 15.46 0.57
C GLY A 33 -9.50 14.08 0.90
N CYS A 34 -9.32 13.07 0.04
CA CYS A 34 -9.72 11.69 0.29
C CYS A 34 -8.84 11.05 1.38
N ALA A 35 -9.45 10.33 2.32
CA ALA A 35 -8.74 9.66 3.39
C ALA A 35 -8.39 8.20 3.06
N TYR A 36 -7.17 7.81 3.41
CA TYR A 36 -6.61 6.48 3.23
C TYR A 36 -5.98 5.99 4.53
N LEU A 37 -5.86 4.67 4.67
CA LEU A 37 -5.06 4.03 5.71
C LEU A 37 -3.71 3.63 5.12
N LEU A 38 -2.64 4.14 5.73
CA LEU A 38 -1.28 3.71 5.47
C LEU A 38 -0.93 2.60 6.46
N THR A 39 -0.55 1.44 5.96
CA THR A 39 -0.06 0.35 6.80
C THR A 39 1.43 0.55 7.13
N PRO A 40 1.92 -0.01 8.25
CA PRO A 40 3.34 -0.03 8.61
C PRO A 40 4.25 -0.53 7.47
N GLN A 41 3.72 -1.45 6.66
CA GLN A 41 4.41 -2.13 5.57
C GLN A 41 4.41 -1.30 4.27
N GLY A 42 3.89 -0.07 4.29
CA GLY A 42 3.79 0.81 3.12
C GLY A 42 2.59 0.52 2.20
N GLY A 43 1.63 -0.28 2.66
CA GLY A 43 0.36 -0.47 1.94
C GLY A 43 -0.55 0.74 2.09
N ILE A 44 -1.33 1.03 1.05
CA ILE A 44 -2.33 2.11 1.05
C ILE A 44 -3.69 1.50 0.73
N ALA A 45 -4.67 1.71 1.61
CA ALA A 45 -6.05 1.27 1.42
C ALA A 45 -7.04 2.44 1.57
N PRO A 46 -8.11 2.52 0.75
CA PRO A 46 -9.16 3.52 0.93
C PRO A 46 -9.79 3.41 2.32
N ARG A 47 -9.96 4.54 3.00
CA ARG A 47 -10.74 4.57 4.24
C ARG A 47 -12.22 4.65 3.87
N LEU A 48 -13.02 3.73 4.39
CA LEU A 48 -14.46 3.71 4.15
C LEU A 48 -15.20 4.33 5.35
N ARG A 49 -16.26 5.09 5.05
CA ARG A 49 -17.27 5.58 5.99
C ARG A 49 -18.20 4.43 6.39
N ARG A 50 -19.06 4.67 7.39
CA ARG A 50 -20.02 3.66 7.89
C ARG A 50 -21.01 3.16 6.83
N ASP A 51 -21.30 3.98 5.82
CA ASP A 51 -22.15 3.65 4.67
C ASP A 51 -21.40 2.84 3.60
N GLY A 52 -20.10 2.53 3.80
CA GLY A 52 -19.26 1.83 2.85
C GLY A 52 -18.68 2.72 1.75
N ALA A 53 -18.99 4.02 1.75
CA ALA A 53 -18.44 4.98 0.79
C ALA A 53 -16.99 5.34 1.13
N PRO A 54 -16.14 5.68 0.13
CA PRO A 54 -14.84 6.30 0.41
C PRO A 54 -15.00 7.57 1.25
N ASP A 55 -14.13 7.76 2.24
CA ASP A 55 -14.09 8.95 3.08
C ASP A 55 -13.45 10.13 2.33
N CYS A 56 -14.20 10.69 1.38
CA CYS A 56 -13.81 11.81 0.54
C CYS A 56 -14.83 12.96 0.60
N PRO A 57 -14.39 14.22 0.47
CA PRO A 57 -15.29 15.38 0.45
C PRO A 57 -16.34 15.33 -0.68
N ASP A 58 -16.03 14.63 -1.78
CA ASP A 58 -16.91 14.48 -2.96
C ASP A 58 -17.59 13.09 -3.08
N SER A 59 -17.58 12.30 -2.00
CA SER A 59 -18.09 10.91 -2.00
C SER A 59 -19.58 10.80 -2.37
N ALA A 60 -20.38 11.83 -2.09
CA ALA A 60 -21.78 11.90 -2.51
C ALA A 60 -21.97 12.02 -4.04
N ALA A 61 -21.04 12.67 -4.75
CA ALA A 61 -21.12 12.84 -6.20
C ALA A 61 -20.53 11.65 -6.98
N ARG A 62 -19.49 11.00 -6.44
CA ARG A 62 -18.83 9.86 -7.12
C ARG A 62 -19.56 8.52 -6.96
N LEU A 63 -20.44 8.38 -5.97
CA LEU A 63 -21.38 7.24 -5.89
C LEU A 63 -22.49 7.32 -6.96
N SER A 64 -22.84 8.53 -7.45
CA SER A 64 -23.82 8.71 -8.53
C SER A 64 -23.23 8.53 -9.94
N LEU A 65 -21.92 8.42 -10.09
CA LEU A 65 -21.24 8.10 -11.35
C LEU A 65 -20.42 6.80 -11.22
N GLY A 66 -21.12 5.69 -11.01
CA GLY A 66 -20.76 4.38 -11.58
C GLY A 66 -19.30 3.92 -11.50
N SER A 67 -18.58 4.15 -10.40
CA SER A 67 -17.32 3.45 -10.16
C SER A 67 -17.61 2.18 -9.37
N PRO A 68 -17.62 0.99 -10.00
CA PRO A 68 -17.61 -0.25 -9.26
C PRO A 68 -16.26 -0.31 -8.53
N ILE A 69 -16.30 -0.25 -7.20
CA ILE A 69 -15.13 -0.26 -6.30
C ILE A 69 -14.19 -1.44 -6.62
N ILE A 70 -14.67 -2.49 -7.28
CA ILE A 70 -13.89 -3.36 -8.15
C ILE A 70 -14.76 -3.65 -9.36
N SER A 71 -14.35 -3.23 -10.57
CA SER A 71 -15.06 -3.65 -11.78
C SER A 71 -15.08 -5.17 -11.83
N ASP A 72 -16.25 -5.76 -12.04
CA ASP A 72 -16.46 -7.20 -12.25
C ASP A 72 -15.45 -7.79 -13.27
N GLN A 73 -15.03 -6.95 -14.22
CA GLN A 73 -14.01 -7.27 -15.20
C GLN A 73 -12.60 -7.36 -14.61
N ALA A 74 -12.24 -6.45 -13.70
CA ALA A 74 -10.97 -6.51 -12.98
C ALA A 74 -10.87 -7.76 -12.09
N MET A 75 -11.99 -8.18 -11.45
CA MET A 75 -12.04 -9.46 -10.73
C MET A 75 -11.78 -10.65 -11.65
N ARG A 76 -12.46 -10.70 -12.80
CA ARG A 76 -12.27 -11.78 -13.78
C ARG A 76 -10.85 -11.82 -14.33
N ASP A 77 -10.25 -10.67 -14.59
CA ASP A 77 -8.88 -10.59 -15.10
C ASP A 77 -7.85 -10.99 -14.04
N MET A 78 -8.07 -10.63 -12.76
CA MET A 78 -7.26 -11.11 -11.64
C MET A 78 -7.36 -12.64 -11.47
N GLN A 79 -8.56 -13.21 -11.55
CA GLN A 79 -8.77 -14.66 -11.46
C GLN A 79 -8.02 -15.40 -12.58
N ARG A 80 -8.09 -14.91 -13.82
CA ARG A 80 -7.33 -15.50 -14.94
C ARG A 80 -5.82 -15.38 -14.74
N GLY A 81 -5.34 -14.25 -14.24
CA GLY A 81 -3.93 -14.03 -13.92
C GLY A 81 -3.42 -15.01 -12.86
N LEU A 82 -4.18 -15.22 -11.80
CA LEU A 82 -3.84 -16.18 -10.74
C LEU A 82 -3.83 -17.64 -11.25
N GLU A 83 -4.74 -18.02 -12.14
CA GLU A 83 -4.73 -19.35 -12.76
C GLU A 83 -3.54 -19.56 -13.71
N ALA A 84 -3.13 -18.53 -14.45
CA ALA A 84 -1.93 -18.59 -15.27
C ALA A 84 -0.69 -18.79 -14.39
N LEU A 85 -0.58 -18.00 -13.32
CA LEU A 85 0.52 -18.10 -12.35
C LEU A 85 0.59 -19.48 -11.70
N ARG A 86 -0.56 -20.03 -11.30
CA ARG A 86 -0.67 -21.39 -10.74
C ARG A 86 -0.13 -22.45 -11.70
N ARG A 87 -0.46 -22.35 -12.99
CA ARG A 87 0.03 -23.28 -14.02
C ARG A 87 1.53 -23.18 -14.23
N ASP A 88 2.09 -21.98 -14.16
CA ASP A 88 3.53 -21.80 -14.29
C ASP A 88 4.29 -22.32 -13.08
N LEU A 89 3.76 -22.12 -11.87
CA LEU A 89 4.31 -22.73 -10.66
C LEU A 89 4.30 -24.26 -10.71
N ASP A 90 3.23 -24.86 -11.23
CA ASP A 90 3.13 -26.32 -11.40
C ASP A 90 4.20 -26.86 -12.38
N LYS A 91 4.39 -26.17 -13.52
CA LYS A 91 5.45 -26.48 -14.50
C LYS A 91 6.87 -26.28 -13.96
N LEU A 92 7.07 -25.32 -13.06
CA LEU A 92 8.36 -25.15 -12.37
C LEU A 92 8.59 -26.28 -11.37
N GLY A 93 7.55 -26.65 -10.60
CA GLY A 93 7.61 -27.77 -9.65
C GLY A 93 7.95 -29.10 -10.34
N ASP A 94 7.33 -29.39 -11.48
CA ASP A 94 7.60 -30.60 -12.25
C ASP A 94 9.02 -30.65 -12.83
N ARG A 95 9.59 -29.47 -13.17
CA ARG A 95 10.99 -29.34 -13.61
C ARG A 95 12.00 -29.49 -12.49
N LEU A 96 11.68 -29.03 -11.28
CA LEU A 96 12.56 -29.15 -10.11
C LEU A 96 12.51 -30.56 -9.49
N ARG A 97 11.46 -31.33 -9.75
CA ARG A 97 11.29 -32.70 -9.28
C ARG A 97 12.00 -33.74 -10.16
N ARG A 98 12.40 -33.36 -11.37
CA ARG A 98 13.12 -34.20 -12.33
C ARG A 98 14.61 -33.93 -12.25
#